data_AF-A0AAD4TT03-F1
#
_entry.id   AF-A0AAD4TT03-F1
#
_cell.length_a   1.000
_cell.length_b   1.000
_cell.length_c   1.000
_cell.angle_alpha   90.00
_cell.angle_beta   90.00
_cell.angle_gamma   90.00
#
_symmetry.space_group_name_H-M   'P 1'
#
loop_
_entity.id
_entity.type
_entity.pdbx_description
1 polymer ?
#
loop_
_entity_poly.entity_id
_entity_poly.type
_entity_poly.pdbx_seq_one_letter_code
_entity_poly.pdbx_strand_id
1 'polypeptide(L)'
;MGAHQYIQELWRKQQSGVMRFLLRVRCWQYRQLSALPRAPRPTQPDKARRLGHKAKQVYVICRIHVHRGGRKRPFPKGATYGKPVHHGVKQLKFAPSLQSVAEERAGRHCGP
;
A
#
# COMPACT_ATOMS: atom_id res chain seq x y z
N MET A 1 -16.24 -16.16 -21.04
CA MET A 1 -15.66 -15.26 -20.03
C MET A 1 -15.52 -15.99 -18.71
N GLY A 2 -14.36 -15.98 -18.07
CA GLY A 2 -14.14 -16.69 -16.79
C GLY A 2 -14.54 -15.85 -15.57
N ALA A 3 -14.82 -16.49 -14.43
CA ALA A 3 -15.21 -15.80 -13.19
C ALA A 3 -14.25 -14.66 -12.78
N HIS A 4 -12.94 -14.86 -12.95
CA HIS A 4 -11.92 -13.84 -12.64
C HIS A 4 -12.00 -12.60 -13.54
N GLN A 5 -12.52 -12.72 -14.76
CA GLN A 5 -12.69 -11.58 -15.66
C GLN A 5 -13.80 -10.65 -15.15
N TYR A 6 -14.92 -11.20 -14.66
CA TYR A 6 -15.98 -10.39 -14.04
C TYR A 6 -15.51 -9.66 -12.78
N ILE A 7 -14.73 -10.34 -11.93
CA ILE A 7 -14.14 -9.73 -10.75
C ILE A 7 -13.20 -8.58 -11.17
N GLN A 8 -12.37 -8.79 -12.19
CA GLN A 8 -11.50 -7.75 -12.72
C GLN A 8 -12.29 -6.54 -13.24
N GLU A 9 -13.37 -6.75 -13.99
CA GLU A 9 -14.22 -5.67 -14.50
C GLU A 9 -14.87 -4.85 -13.36
N LEU A 10 -15.29 -5.52 -12.29
CA LEU A 10 -15.78 -4.86 -11.08
C LEU A 10 -14.70 -3.96 -10.46
N TRP A 11 -13.46 -4.43 -10.37
CA TRP A 11 -12.31 -3.66 -9.87
C TRP A 11 -11.80 -2.57 -10.82
N ARG A 12 -12.14 -2.62 -12.11
CA ARG A 12 -11.94 -1.50 -13.03
C ARG A 12 -12.89 -0.35 -12.71
N LYS A 13 -14.13 -0.64 -12.32
CA LYS A 13 -15.18 0.35 -12.00
C LYS A 13 -15.27 0.68 -10.50
N GLN A 14 -14.16 1.11 -9.89
CA GLN A 14 -14.09 1.38 -8.44
C GLN A 14 -14.96 2.53 -7.95
N GLN A 15 -15.32 3.46 -8.84
CA GLN A 15 -16.14 4.61 -8.48
C GLN A 15 -17.65 4.30 -8.42
N SER A 16 -18.07 3.10 -8.85
CA SER A 16 -19.46 2.63 -8.77
C SER A 16 -19.96 2.63 -7.31
N GLY A 17 -21.27 2.78 -7.12
CA GLY A 17 -21.88 2.84 -5.78
C GLY A 17 -21.53 1.63 -4.92
N VAL A 18 -21.61 0.43 -5.50
CA VAL A 18 -21.28 -0.85 -4.84
C VAL A 18 -19.82 -0.89 -4.39
N MET A 19 -18.88 -0.59 -5.30
CA MET A 19 -17.46 -0.63 -4.96
C MET A 19 -17.06 0.42 -3.95
N ARG A 20 -17.62 1.63 -4.06
CA ARG A 20 -17.36 2.71 -3.10
C ARG A 20 -17.82 2.32 -1.70
N PHE A 21 -18.99 1.70 -1.58
CA PHE A 21 -19.49 1.18 -0.30
C PHE A 21 -18.53 0.13 0.28
N LEU A 22 -18.18 -0.90 -0.48
CA LEU A 22 -17.28 -1.97 -0.05
C LEU A 22 -15.90 -1.44 0.37
N LEU A 23 -15.33 -0.51 -0.41
CA LEU A 23 -14.04 0.10 -0.12
C LEU A 23 -14.10 0.98 1.14
N ARG A 24 -15.22 1.67 1.39
CA ARG A 24 -15.39 2.49 2.59
C ARG A 24 -15.43 1.65 3.86
N VAL A 25 -16.21 0.56 3.86
CA VAL A 25 -16.28 -0.39 5.00
C VAL A 25 -14.91 -1.00 5.27
N ARG A 26 -14.20 -1.45 4.23
CA ARG A 26 -12.84 -1.99 4.36
C ARG A 26 -11.83 -0.96 4.87
N CYS A 27 -11.88 0.27 4.35
CA CYS A 27 -11.01 1.35 4.82
C CYS A 27 -11.22 1.63 6.31
N TRP A 28 -12.47 1.60 6.79
CA TRP A 28 -12.76 1.75 8.21
C TRP A 28 -12.16 0.60 9.03
N GLN A 29 -12.38 -0.65 8.63
CA GLN A 29 -11.81 -1.82 9.30
C GLN A 29 -10.28 -1.75 9.36
N TYR A 30 -9.61 -1.39 8.26
CA TYR A 30 -8.15 -1.34 8.20
C TYR A 30 -7.54 -0.26 9.07
N ARG A 31 -8.26 0.82 9.39
CA ARG A 31 -7.78 1.87 10.30
C ARG A 31 -7.74 1.42 11.76
N GLN A 32 -8.54 0.42 12.13
CA GLN A 32 -8.59 -0.13 13.49
C GLN A 32 -7.53 -1.22 13.73
N LEU A 33 -6.98 -1.79 12.66
CA LEU A 33 -5.96 -2.82 12.76
C LEU A 33 -4.57 -2.20 12.98
N SER A 34 -3.61 -3.03 13.40
CA SER A 34 -2.21 -2.64 13.46
C SER A 34 -1.65 -2.25 12.08
N ALA A 35 -0.43 -1.73 12.04
CA ALA A 35 0.19 -1.31 10.78
C ALA A 35 0.46 -2.47 9.80
N LEU A 36 0.61 -3.70 10.31
CA LEU A 36 1.06 -4.88 9.56
C LEU A 36 0.30 -6.19 9.87
N PRO A 37 -1.04 -6.25 9.73
CA PRO A 37 -1.80 -7.45 10.01
C PRO A 37 -1.67 -8.50 8.90
N ARG A 38 -1.53 -9.76 9.29
CA ARG A 38 -1.66 -10.91 8.39
C ARG A 38 -3.13 -11.04 7.93
N ALA A 39 -3.34 -11.19 6.63
CA ALA A 39 -4.67 -11.45 6.08
C ALA A 39 -4.84 -12.95 5.79
N PRO A 40 -5.99 -13.55 6.14
CA PRO A 40 -6.21 -14.98 5.89
C PRO A 40 -6.42 -15.30 4.41
N ARG A 41 -6.93 -14.35 3.61
CA ARG A 41 -7.21 -14.52 2.17
C ARG A 41 -6.94 -13.21 1.41
N PRO A 42 -6.62 -13.28 0.11
CA PRO A 42 -6.46 -12.07 -0.71
C PRO A 42 -7.77 -11.31 -0.82
N THR A 43 -7.72 -10.00 -0.63
CA THR A 43 -8.87 -9.11 -0.84
C THR A 43 -9.30 -9.07 -2.32
N GLN A 44 -8.35 -9.26 -3.23
CA GLN A 44 -8.55 -9.33 -4.69
C GLN A 44 -7.89 -10.61 -5.24
N PRO A 45 -8.61 -11.74 -5.31
CA PRO A 45 -8.05 -13.03 -5.73
C PRO A 45 -7.57 -13.06 -7.19
N ASP A 46 -8.23 -12.35 -8.10
CA ASP A 46 -7.88 -12.23 -9.51
C ASP A 46 -6.50 -11.57 -9.69
N LYS A 47 -6.26 -10.43 -9.02
CA LYS A 47 -4.98 -9.73 -9.04
C LYS A 47 -3.88 -10.52 -8.35
N ALA A 48 -4.18 -11.15 -7.21
CA ALA A 48 -3.21 -11.97 -6.49
C ALA A 48 -2.71 -13.12 -7.38
N ARG A 49 -3.60 -13.81 -8.09
CA ARG A 49 -3.22 -14.89 -9.04
C ARG A 49 -2.30 -14.39 -10.16
N ARG A 50 -2.55 -13.18 -10.69
CA ARG A 50 -1.67 -12.56 -11.72
C ARG A 50 -0.28 -12.25 -11.21
N LEU A 51 -0.17 -11.88 -9.93
CA LEU A 51 1.11 -11.64 -9.27
C LEU A 51 1.79 -12.93 -8.79
N GLY A 52 1.24 -14.11 -9.13
CA GLY A 52 1.86 -15.41 -8.83
C GLY A 52 1.40 -16.07 -7.53
N HIS A 53 0.42 -15.51 -6.81
CA HIS A 53 -0.13 -16.16 -5.62
C HIS A 53 -0.87 -17.45 -5.98
N LYS A 54 -0.52 -18.54 -5.30
CA LYS A 54 -1.24 -19.82 -5.32
C LYS A 54 -1.83 -20.10 -3.95
N ALA A 55 -3.01 -20.71 -3.90
CA ALA A 55 -3.63 -21.12 -2.64
C ALA A 55 -2.95 -22.39 -2.10
N LYS A 56 -1.73 -22.22 -1.59
CA LYS A 56 -0.92 -23.25 -0.94
C LYS A 56 -0.37 -22.68 0.37
N GLN A 57 -0.07 -23.53 1.35
CA GLN A 57 0.38 -23.13 2.69
C GLN A 57 1.64 -22.24 2.70
N VAL A 58 2.48 -22.36 1.66
CA VAL A 58 3.72 -21.60 1.51
C VAL A 58 3.48 -20.10 1.25
N TYR A 59 2.29 -19.71 0.78
CA TYR A 59 1.96 -18.32 0.49
C TYR A 59 1.27 -17.64 1.67
N VAL A 60 1.79 -16.47 2.05
CA VAL A 60 1.19 -15.61 3.08
C VAL A 60 0.87 -14.25 2.45
N ILE A 61 -0.25 -13.66 2.86
CA ILE A 61 -0.64 -12.31 2.48
C ILE A 61 -0.64 -11.42 3.72
N CYS A 62 0.11 -10.33 3.64
CA CYS A 62 0.14 -9.29 4.66
C CYS A 62 -0.47 -8.00 4.11
N ARG A 63 -1.06 -7.18 4.98
CA ARG A 63 -1.53 -5.84 4.64
C ARG A 63 -0.61 -4.82 5.31
N ILE A 64 -0.30 -3.74 4.60
CA ILE A 64 0.55 -2.66 5.10
C ILE A 64 -0.11 -1.31 4.90
N HIS A 65 -0.01 -0.47 5.92
CA HIS A 65 -0.28 0.96 5.80
C HIS A 65 1.00 1.77 5.57
N VAL A 66 0.99 2.63 4.55
CA VAL A 66 2.00 3.67 4.33
C VAL A 66 1.31 5.02 4.27
N HIS A 67 1.83 6.00 5.00
CA HIS A 67 1.34 7.37 4.95
C HIS A 67 1.48 7.95 3.54
N ARG A 68 0.43 8.64 3.10
CA ARG A 68 0.40 9.32 1.80
C ARG A 68 1.24 10.60 1.83
N GLY A 69 1.62 11.07 0.65
CA GLY A 69 2.35 12.34 0.47
C GLY A 69 3.87 12.16 0.37
N GLY A 70 4.56 13.30 0.27
CA GLY A 70 6.02 13.36 0.25
C GLY A 70 6.63 13.15 1.64
N ARG A 71 7.95 13.04 1.68
CA ARG A 71 8.71 12.98 2.94
C ARG A 71 9.44 14.30 3.16
N LYS A 72 9.32 14.83 4.38
CA LYS A 72 10.10 15.99 4.83
C LYS A 72 11.52 15.54 5.16
N ARG A 73 12.54 16.36 4.85
CA ARG A 73 13.89 16.13 5.38
C ARG A 73 13.91 16.30 6.92
N PRO A 74 14.56 15.40 7.66
CA PRO A 74 14.60 15.44 9.12
C PRO A 74 15.65 16.45 9.62
N PHE A 75 15.46 17.74 9.34
CA PHE A 75 16.31 18.80 9.88
C PHE A 75 15.69 19.43 11.13
N PRO A 76 16.48 19.62 12.21
CA PRO A 76 16.06 20.40 13.37
C PRO A 76 15.66 21.82 12.94
N LYS A 77 14.46 22.27 13.35
CA LYS A 77 13.90 23.59 13.02
C LYS A 77 13.81 23.93 11.52
N GLY A 78 14.07 22.96 10.62
CA GLY A 78 14.14 23.21 9.17
C GLY A 78 15.44 23.91 8.72
N ALA A 79 16.44 24.04 9.60
CA ALA A 79 17.73 24.62 9.26
C ALA A 79 18.57 23.59 8.50
N THR A 80 18.74 23.79 7.19
CA THR A 80 19.53 22.89 6.33
C THR A 80 21.01 23.26 6.32
N TYR A 81 21.33 24.53 6.61
CA TYR A 81 22.66 25.15 6.48
C TYR A 81 23.27 24.99 5.06
N GLY A 82 24.35 25.72 4.75
CA GLY A 82 25.01 25.66 3.44
C GLY A 82 24.27 26.41 2.31
N LYS A 83 24.51 26.00 1.06
CA LYS A 83 24.09 26.74 -0.14
C LYS A 83 22.55 26.79 -0.31
N PRO A 84 21.97 27.91 -0.79
CA PRO A 84 20.52 28.09 -0.95
C PRO A 84 19.83 26.98 -1.77
N VAL A 85 20.53 26.39 -2.74
CA VAL A 85 20.01 25.29 -3.58
C VAL A 85 19.57 24.06 -2.75
N HIS A 86 20.13 23.85 -1.56
CA HIS A 86 19.81 22.70 -0.71
C HIS A 86 18.76 23.01 0.36
N HIS A 87 18.25 24.24 0.45
CA HIS A 87 17.33 24.69 1.53
C HIS A 87 15.90 24.15 1.40
N GLY A 88 15.58 23.37 0.36
CA GLY A 88 14.27 22.73 0.22
C GLY A 88 14.02 21.66 1.31
N VAL A 89 12.92 21.80 2.07
CA VAL A 89 12.59 20.89 3.18
C VAL A 89 11.26 20.13 2.98
N LYS A 90 10.18 20.80 2.54
CA LYS A 90 8.81 20.24 2.54
C LYS A 90 8.35 19.67 1.19
N GLN A 91 8.75 20.26 0.07
CA GLN A 91 8.25 19.92 -1.27
C GLN A 91 9.08 18.85 -1.99
N LEU A 92 9.75 17.99 -1.22
CA LEU A 92 10.60 16.94 -1.77
C LEU A 92 9.77 15.69 -2.06
N LYS A 93 9.99 15.11 -3.24
CA LYS A 93 9.43 13.81 -3.61
C LYS A 93 10.39 12.73 -3.16
N PHE A 94 9.84 11.66 -2.60
CA PHE A 94 10.62 10.46 -2.31
C PHE A 94 10.92 9.74 -3.63
N ALA A 95 12.15 9.27 -3.81
CA ALA A 95 12.55 8.61 -5.05
C ALA A 95 11.84 7.25 -5.25
N PRO A 96 11.75 6.38 -4.22
CA PRO A 96 10.94 5.16 -4.30
C PRO A 96 9.43 5.44 -4.32
N SER A 97 8.70 4.54 -4.97
CA SER A 97 7.24 4.52 -4.89
C SER A 97 6.75 4.11 -3.49
N LEU A 98 5.55 4.54 -3.10
CA LEU A 98 4.92 4.11 -1.85
C LEU A 98 4.71 2.59 -1.79
N GLN A 99 4.55 1.93 -2.95
CA GLN A 99 4.46 0.48 -3.04
C GLN A 99 5.79 -0.18 -2.67
N SER A 100 6.91 0.29 -3.23
CA SER A 100 8.24 -0.23 -2.90
C SER A 100 8.55 -0.05 -1.41
N VAL A 101 8.19 1.09 -0.82
CA VAL A 101 8.29 1.31 0.64
C VAL A 101 7.46 0.30 1.43
N ALA A 102 6.26 -0.03 0.95
CA ALA A 102 5.41 -1.01 1.61
C ALA A 102 6.04 -2.41 1.58
N GLU A 103 6.58 -2.81 0.43
CA GLU A 103 7.29 -4.09 0.25
C GLU A 103 8.53 -4.18 1.14
N GLU A 104 9.33 -3.12 1.22
CA GLU A 104 10.50 -3.05 2.09
C GLU A 104 10.12 -3.16 3.57
N ARG A 105 9.07 -2.47 4.01
CA ARG A 105 8.54 -2.58 5.39
C ARG A 105 8.04 -3.99 5.68
N ALA A 106 7.39 -4.66 4.72
CA ALA A 106 6.97 -6.04 4.86
C ALA A 106 8.17 -6.97 5.02
N GLY A 107 9.17 -6.82 4.15
CA GLY A 107 10.38 -7.63 4.15
C GLY A 107 11.16 -7.51 5.46
N ARG A 108 11.26 -6.30 6.02
CA ARG A 108 11.93 -6.10 7.32
C ARG A 108 11.18 -6.71 8.51
N HIS A 109 9.85 -6.81 8.43
CA HIS A 109 9.03 -7.32 9.54
C HIS A 109 8.79 -8.84 9.47
N CYS A 110 8.68 -9.37 8.24
CA CYS A 110 8.37 -10.78 7.98
C CYS A 110 9.58 -11.58 7.45
N GLY A 111 10.70 -10.91 7.17
CA GLY A 111 11.96 -11.56 6.83
C GLY A 111 12.64 -12.16 8.07
N PRO A 112 13.60 -13.08 7.86
CA PRO A 112 14.47 -13.58 8.92
C PRO A 112 15.38 -12.47 9.49
#